data_AF-A0A2D5IM44-F1
#
_entry.id   AF-A0A2D5IM44-F1
#
_cell.length_a   1.000
_cell.length_b   1.000
_cell.length_c   1.000
_cell.angle_alpha   90.00
_cell.angle_beta   90.00
_cell.angle_gamma   90.00
#
_symmetry.space_group_name_H-M   'P 1'
#
loop_
_entity.id
_entity.type
_entity.pdbx_description
1 polymer ?
#
loop_
_entity_poly.entity_id
_entity_poly.type
_entity_poly.pdbx_seq_one_letter_code
_entity_poly.pdbx_strand_id
1 'polypeptide(L)'
;MQDLRLDRRRFLAASAAVTIVPSLAVAGRPTSARMIDDPIILGEGENRWRCEHDWLTPPNGIKFGDTHGLAQDAAGRIYVAHTVGGGSTRKSGVCVYTPTGEFIGDWGAEFAGGAHGIDLRKEPNGEFLYHCDTRRRAVVKTGLDGKVVWTSGDPVESAA
;
A
#
# COMPACT_ATOMS: atom_id res chain seq x y z
N MET A 1 22.91 7.00 -39.28
CA MET A 1 23.00 6.10 -38.11
C MET A 1 21.57 5.66 -37.81
N GLN A 2 21.30 4.37 -37.83
CA GLN A 2 19.99 3.77 -38.17
C GLN A 2 18.92 3.91 -37.07
N ASP A 3 17.71 4.29 -37.48
CA ASP A 3 16.48 4.31 -36.69
C ASP A 3 16.05 2.90 -36.28
N LEU A 4 16.06 2.61 -34.97
CA LEU A 4 15.49 1.39 -34.39
C LEU A 4 14.04 1.63 -34.00
N ARG A 5 13.15 1.63 -35.01
CA ARG A 5 11.70 1.59 -34.80
C ARG A 5 11.29 0.15 -34.46
N LEU A 6 10.93 -0.10 -33.20
CA LEU A 6 10.42 -1.41 -32.76
C LEU A 6 9.03 -1.66 -33.35
N ASP A 7 8.95 -2.57 -34.32
CA ASP A 7 7.71 -2.97 -34.98
C ASP A 7 7.01 -4.10 -34.20
N ARG A 8 5.73 -3.88 -33.88
CA ARG A 8 4.87 -4.79 -33.08
C ARG A 8 4.69 -6.18 -33.69
N ARG A 9 5.09 -6.38 -34.96
CA ARG A 9 4.93 -7.62 -35.72
C ARG A 9 6.06 -8.63 -35.57
N ARG A 10 7.16 -8.30 -34.87
CA ARG A 10 8.27 -9.23 -34.61
C ARG A 10 8.17 -10.04 -33.32
N PHE A 11 7.14 -9.82 -32.49
CA PHE A 11 7.00 -10.50 -31.20
C PHE A 11 6.37 -11.92 -31.29
N LEU A 12 5.84 -12.34 -32.45
CA LEU A 12 5.10 -13.62 -32.56
C LEU A 12 5.75 -14.69 -33.45
N ALA A 13 6.98 -14.50 -33.92
CA ALA A 13 7.65 -15.48 -34.79
C ALA A 13 8.80 -16.21 -34.08
N ALA A 14 8.47 -17.04 -33.09
CA ALA A 14 9.39 -18.08 -32.60
C ALA A 14 8.61 -19.25 -31.98
N SER A 15 7.88 -20.01 -32.80
CA SER A 15 7.27 -21.28 -32.38
C SER A 15 7.02 -22.18 -33.59
N ALA A 16 8.00 -23.03 -33.94
CA ALA A 16 7.77 -24.27 -34.69
C ALA A 16 9.05 -25.12 -34.76
N ALA A 17 9.23 -26.03 -33.80
CA ALA A 17 9.91 -27.32 -34.02
C ALA A 17 9.58 -28.25 -32.85
N VAL A 18 8.53 -29.06 -33.01
CA VAL A 18 8.16 -30.13 -32.07
C VAL A 18 9.05 -31.34 -32.38
N THR A 19 9.87 -31.75 -31.42
CA THR A 19 10.44 -33.11 -31.36
C THR A 19 10.04 -33.72 -30.03
N ILE A 20 9.42 -34.90 -30.10
CA ILE A 20 8.94 -35.67 -28.94
C ILE A 20 10.16 -36.38 -28.33
N VAL A 21 10.48 -36.07 -27.07
CA VAL A 21 11.49 -36.77 -26.27
C VAL A 21 10.83 -37.21 -24.96
N PRO A 22 10.98 -38.47 -24.53
CA PRO A 22 10.23 -39.02 -23.41
C PRO A 22 10.64 -38.40 -22.07
N SER A 23 9.64 -38.35 -21.17
CA SER A 23 9.64 -37.67 -19.88
C SER A 23 10.78 -38.07 -18.95
N LEU A 24 11.64 -37.11 -18.61
CA LEU A 24 12.43 -37.11 -17.38
C LEU A 24 11.67 -36.28 -16.34
N ALA A 25 11.41 -36.88 -15.18
CA ALA A 25 10.77 -36.24 -14.06
C ALA A 25 11.47 -34.92 -13.72
N VAL A 26 10.77 -33.79 -13.92
CA VAL A 26 11.20 -32.50 -13.39
C VAL A 26 10.95 -32.58 -11.89
N ALA A 27 11.97 -32.98 -11.15
CA ALA A 27 12.05 -32.71 -9.72
C ALA A 27 11.77 -31.21 -9.56
N GLY A 28 10.71 -30.86 -8.82
CA GLY A 28 10.28 -29.49 -8.63
C GLY A 28 11.46 -28.66 -8.16
N ARG A 29 12.00 -27.83 -9.05
CA ARG A 29 12.89 -26.75 -8.64
C ARG A 29 12.05 -25.91 -7.69
N PRO A 30 12.48 -25.68 -6.44
CA PRO A 30 11.90 -24.59 -5.68
C PRO A 30 12.07 -23.37 -6.58
N THR A 31 10.97 -22.71 -6.91
CA THR A 31 11.03 -21.36 -7.46
C THR A 31 11.60 -20.50 -6.34
N SER A 32 12.92 -20.52 -6.19
CA SER A 32 13.61 -19.44 -5.50
C SER A 32 13.16 -18.20 -6.24
N ALA A 33 12.40 -17.33 -5.55
CA ALA A 33 12.19 -15.98 -6.03
C ALA A 33 13.57 -15.48 -6.49
N ARG A 34 13.69 -15.12 -7.78
CA ARG A 34 14.93 -14.52 -8.26
C ARG A 34 15.18 -13.33 -7.34
N MET A 35 16.25 -13.40 -6.56
CA MET A 35 16.81 -12.25 -5.89
C MET A 35 17.17 -11.31 -7.05
N ILE A 36 16.39 -10.25 -7.21
CA ILE A 36 16.73 -9.22 -8.18
C ILE A 36 17.85 -8.45 -7.49
N ASP A 37 19.10 -8.86 -7.76
CA ASP A 37 20.28 -8.21 -7.18
C ASP A 37 20.45 -6.77 -7.69
N ASP A 38 19.86 -6.46 -8.84
CA ASP A 38 19.83 -5.11 -9.39
C ASP A 38 18.66 -4.28 -8.83
N PRO A 39 18.88 -3.01 -8.44
CA PRO A 39 17.81 -2.16 -7.97
C PRO A 39 16.76 -1.94 -9.06
N ILE A 40 15.49 -2.10 -8.72
CA ILE A 40 14.41 -1.74 -9.63
C ILE A 40 14.39 -0.21 -9.75
N ILE A 41 14.64 0.29 -10.95
CA ILE A 41 14.56 1.72 -11.25
C ILE A 41 13.28 2.00 -12.03
N LEU A 42 12.47 2.91 -11.48
CA LEU A 42 11.25 3.44 -12.07
C LEU A 42 11.55 4.77 -12.78
N GLY A 43 10.78 5.08 -13.82
CA GLY A 43 10.92 6.32 -14.58
C GLY A 43 12.04 6.30 -15.64
N GLU A 44 12.27 7.44 -16.27
CA GLU A 44 13.19 7.62 -17.41
C GLU A 44 13.82 9.02 -17.43
N GLY A 45 14.89 9.20 -18.21
CA GLY A 45 15.61 10.48 -18.32
C GLY A 45 16.17 10.93 -16.97
N GLU A 46 15.92 12.19 -16.61
CA GLU A 46 16.32 12.79 -15.32
C GLU A 46 15.39 12.38 -14.16
N ASN A 47 14.23 11.79 -14.47
CA ASN A 47 13.19 11.42 -13.52
C ASN A 47 13.26 9.93 -13.23
N ARG A 48 14.24 9.54 -12.42
CA ARG A 48 14.51 8.13 -12.07
C ARG A 48 14.48 7.93 -10.57
N TRP A 49 13.74 6.91 -10.13
CA TRP A 49 13.57 6.58 -8.72
C TRP A 49 13.91 5.12 -8.49
N ARG A 50 14.68 4.83 -7.43
CA ARG A 50 14.88 3.46 -6.97
C ARG A 50 13.66 3.03 -6.17
N CYS A 51 13.15 1.84 -6.47
CA CYS A 51 12.16 1.19 -5.62
C CYS A 51 12.86 0.57 -4.41
N GLU A 52 12.56 1.09 -3.23
CA GLU A 52 12.95 0.48 -1.95
C GLU A 52 11.83 -0.47 -1.52
N HIS A 53 12.05 -1.77 -1.69
CA HIS A 53 11.07 -2.79 -1.31
C HIS A 53 11.03 -2.99 0.19
N ASP A 54 9.87 -3.45 0.69
CA ASP A 54 9.69 -3.89 2.07
C ASP A 54 10.08 -2.84 3.13
N TRP A 55 9.99 -1.55 2.78
CA TRP A 55 10.40 -0.46 3.66
C TRP A 55 9.43 -0.23 4.82
N LEU A 56 8.11 -0.25 4.54
CA LEU A 56 7.08 -0.24 5.59
C LEU A 56 6.51 -1.64 5.76
N THR A 57 6.81 -2.25 6.91
CA THR A 57 6.34 -3.59 7.26
C THR A 57 5.30 -3.51 8.39
N PRO A 58 4.31 -4.43 8.42
CA PRO A 58 3.34 -4.46 9.49
C PRO A 58 4.02 -4.81 10.82
N PRO A 59 3.64 -4.16 11.94
CA PRO A 59 4.23 -4.44 13.24
C PRO A 59 3.77 -5.78 13.80
N ASN A 60 4.46 -6.28 14.82
CA ASN A 60 4.08 -7.51 15.51
C ASN A 60 2.61 -7.50 15.95
N GLY A 61 1.91 -8.60 15.64
CA GLY A 61 0.49 -8.81 15.94
C GLY A 61 -0.49 -8.16 14.97
N ILE A 62 -0.02 -7.36 14.02
CA ILE A 62 -0.81 -6.83 12.92
C ILE A 62 -0.35 -7.49 11.62
N LYS A 63 -1.31 -7.86 10.78
CA LYS A 63 -1.10 -8.09 9.36
C LYS A 63 -1.80 -6.98 8.63
N PHE A 64 -1.17 -6.42 7.60
CA PHE A 64 -1.88 -5.47 6.75
C PHE A 64 -3.04 -6.16 6.04
N GLY A 65 -4.15 -5.43 5.95
CA GLY A 65 -5.22 -5.74 5.02
C GLY A 65 -4.95 -4.93 3.75
N ASP A 66 -6.01 -4.41 3.15
CA ASP A 66 -5.89 -3.43 2.08
C ASP A 66 -5.38 -2.11 2.65
N THR A 67 -4.27 -1.61 2.13
CA THR A 67 -3.60 -0.35 2.55
C THR A 67 -4.02 0.81 1.65
N HIS A 68 -5.28 1.22 1.75
CA HIS A 68 -5.89 2.18 0.82
C HIS A 68 -5.35 3.61 0.93
N GLY A 69 -4.83 4.02 2.09
CA GLY A 69 -4.54 5.41 2.38
C GLY A 69 -3.23 5.60 3.13
N LEU A 70 -2.48 6.62 2.71
CA LEU A 70 -1.27 7.11 3.37
C LEU A 70 -1.42 8.61 3.62
N ALA A 71 -0.98 9.06 4.79
CA ALA A 71 -0.83 10.48 5.08
C ALA A 71 0.53 10.73 5.74
N GLN A 72 1.07 11.94 5.61
CA GLN A 72 2.31 12.36 6.24
C GLN A 72 2.12 13.69 6.96
N ASP A 73 2.57 13.78 8.22
CA ASP A 73 2.53 15.04 8.98
C ASP A 73 3.77 15.93 8.78
N ALA A 74 3.78 17.12 9.38
CA ALA A 74 4.91 18.04 9.27
C ALA A 74 6.22 17.52 9.87
N ALA A 75 6.18 16.55 10.78
CA ALA A 75 7.37 15.88 11.32
C ALA A 75 7.84 14.72 10.41
N GLY A 76 7.14 14.47 9.31
CA GLY A 76 7.41 13.40 8.36
C GLY A 76 6.94 12.02 8.81
N ARG A 77 6.16 11.93 9.90
CA ARG A 77 5.59 10.65 10.34
C ARG A 77 4.55 10.18 9.32
N ILE A 78 4.55 8.90 9.03
CA ILE A 78 3.69 8.29 8.02
C ILE A 78 2.58 7.51 8.70
N TYR A 79 1.34 7.75 8.29
CA TYR A 79 0.15 7.10 8.78
C TYR A 79 -0.37 6.16 7.70
N VAL A 80 -0.43 4.87 8.02
CA VAL A 80 -0.93 3.81 7.13
C VAL A 80 -2.33 3.42 7.57
N ALA A 81 -3.34 3.78 6.80
CA ALA A 81 -4.71 3.30 6.99
C ALA A 81 -4.89 1.97 6.29
N HIS A 82 -5.32 0.94 7.02
CA HIS A 82 -5.50 -0.40 6.47
C HIS A 82 -6.68 -1.16 7.08
N THR A 83 -7.27 -2.07 6.30
CA THR A 83 -8.49 -2.80 6.73
C THR A 83 -8.24 -3.91 7.76
N VAL A 84 -7.01 -4.06 8.28
CA VAL A 84 -6.58 -5.12 9.20
C VAL A 84 -6.71 -6.52 8.60
N GLY A 85 -5.58 -7.14 8.28
CA GLY A 85 -5.53 -8.45 7.63
C GLY A 85 -6.00 -9.60 8.53
N GLY A 86 -6.47 -10.67 7.90
CA GLY A 86 -6.88 -11.90 8.57
C GLY A 86 -5.74 -12.50 9.40
N GLY A 87 -6.06 -12.94 10.62
CA GLY A 87 -5.08 -13.50 11.56
C GLY A 87 -4.29 -12.46 12.37
N SER A 88 -4.60 -11.16 12.25
CA SER A 88 -4.07 -10.14 13.17
C SER A 88 -4.61 -10.36 14.58
N THR A 89 -3.74 -10.38 15.58
CA THR A 89 -4.10 -10.43 17.01
C THR A 89 -4.46 -9.04 17.53
N ARG A 90 -3.93 -7.99 16.90
CA ARG A 90 -4.24 -6.58 17.16
C ARG A 90 -5.13 -6.05 16.05
N LYS A 91 -6.04 -5.11 16.38
CA LYS A 91 -7.11 -4.66 15.49
C LYS A 91 -7.00 -3.19 15.06
N SER A 92 -5.89 -2.54 15.33
CA SER A 92 -5.64 -1.15 14.97
C SER A 92 -5.68 -0.97 13.45
N GLY A 93 -6.57 -0.10 12.95
CA GLY A 93 -6.70 0.21 11.53
C GLY A 93 -5.75 1.29 11.03
N VAL A 94 -4.99 1.92 11.92
CA VAL A 94 -3.94 2.88 11.59
C VAL A 94 -2.63 2.47 12.24
N CYS A 95 -1.56 2.37 11.45
CA CYS A 95 -0.19 2.20 11.92
C CYS A 95 0.61 3.47 11.62
N VAL A 96 1.50 3.86 12.54
CA VAL A 96 2.28 5.11 12.47
C VAL A 96 3.76 4.79 12.44
N TYR A 97 4.48 5.44 11.54
CA TYR A 97 5.90 5.22 11.28
C TYR A 97 6.69 6.52 11.31
N THR A 98 7.98 6.42 11.63
CA THR A 98 8.94 7.53 11.46
C THR A 98 9.17 7.85 9.98
N PRO A 99 9.82 8.98 9.66
CA PRO A 99 10.27 9.27 8.29
C PRO A 99 11.23 8.24 7.71
N THR A 100 11.86 7.40 8.55
CA THR A 100 12.79 6.34 8.16
C THR A 100 12.14 4.96 8.07
N GLY A 101 10.83 4.85 8.34
CA GLY A 101 10.06 3.61 8.20
C GLY A 101 9.98 2.76 9.47
N GLU A 102 10.39 3.30 10.62
CA GLU A 102 10.32 2.58 11.90
C GLU A 102 8.92 2.71 12.51
N PHE A 103 8.34 1.59 12.95
CA PHE A 103 7.05 1.58 13.62
C PHE A 103 7.12 2.26 14.98
N ILE A 104 6.23 3.22 15.24
CA ILE A 104 6.19 4.00 16.51
C ILE A 104 4.85 3.97 17.23
N GLY A 105 3.81 3.38 16.63
CA GLY A 105 2.52 3.22 17.28
C GLY A 105 1.39 2.92 16.32
N ASP A 106 0.22 2.65 16.87
CA ASP A 106 -0.98 2.24 16.15
C ASP A 106 -2.21 2.54 17.00
N TRP A 107 -3.35 2.73 16.34
CA TRP A 107 -4.61 3.02 16.99
C TRP A 107 -5.78 2.74 16.02
N GLY A 108 -6.99 3.07 16.45
CA GLY A 108 -8.14 3.08 15.56
C GLY A 108 -8.73 1.70 15.31
N ALA A 109 -8.96 0.92 16.38
CA ALA A 109 -9.56 -0.41 16.27
C ALA A 109 -10.97 -0.39 15.63
N GLU A 110 -11.68 0.73 15.76
CA GLU A 110 -12.95 1.01 15.12
C GLU A 110 -12.87 1.02 13.58
N PHE A 111 -11.70 1.33 13.00
CA PHE A 111 -11.48 1.35 11.55
C PHE A 111 -11.17 -0.03 10.99
N ALA A 112 -11.02 -1.08 11.82
CA ALA A 112 -10.81 -2.44 11.34
C ALA A 112 -11.91 -2.85 10.34
N GLY A 113 -11.49 -3.36 9.17
CA GLY A 113 -12.37 -3.72 8.06
C GLY A 113 -12.99 -2.56 7.28
N GLY A 114 -12.84 -1.30 7.73
CA GLY A 114 -13.47 -0.12 7.11
C GLY A 114 -12.50 0.99 6.69
N ALA A 115 -11.24 0.97 7.15
CA ALA A 115 -10.24 1.97 6.83
C ALA A 115 -10.03 2.08 5.31
N HIS A 116 -10.21 3.29 4.77
CA HIS A 116 -10.05 3.57 3.35
C HIS A 116 -9.13 4.77 3.14
N GLY A 117 -9.66 5.91 2.69
CA GLY A 117 -8.89 7.15 2.56
C GLY A 117 -8.50 7.74 3.93
N ILE A 118 -7.28 8.25 4.02
CA ILE A 118 -6.79 9.09 5.12
C ILE A 118 -6.06 10.29 4.52
N ASP A 119 -6.34 11.48 5.04
CA ASP A 119 -5.70 12.71 4.58
C ASP A 119 -5.35 13.62 5.77
N LEU A 120 -4.24 14.34 5.65
CA LEU A 120 -3.79 15.27 6.68
C LEU A 120 -4.20 16.70 6.31
N ARG A 121 -4.77 17.42 7.28
CA ARG A 121 -5.09 18.84 7.14
C ARG A 121 -4.42 19.67 8.21
N LYS A 122 -3.77 20.75 7.76
CA LYS A 122 -3.30 21.83 8.61
C LYS A 122 -4.44 22.80 8.84
N GLU A 123 -4.77 23.02 10.09
CA GLU A 123 -5.81 23.94 10.55
C GLU A 123 -5.20 24.96 11.52
N PRO A 124 -5.90 26.07 11.85
CA PRO A 124 -5.36 27.11 12.73
C PRO A 124 -4.90 26.60 14.11
N ASN A 125 -5.47 25.50 14.59
CA ASN A 125 -5.18 24.90 15.89
C ASN A 125 -4.34 23.60 15.81
N GLY A 126 -3.79 23.25 14.64
CA GLY A 126 -2.86 22.12 14.51
C GLY A 126 -3.11 21.23 13.30
N GLU A 127 -2.51 20.05 13.32
CA GLU A 127 -2.65 19.02 12.29
C GLU A 127 -3.68 17.97 12.70
N PHE A 128 -4.55 17.62 11.75
CA PHE A 128 -5.61 16.63 11.95
C PHE A 128 -5.63 15.63 10.80
N LEU A 129 -6.07 14.42 11.11
CA LEU A 129 -6.31 13.37 10.13
C LEU A 129 -7.80 13.25 9.87
N TYR A 130 -8.16 13.16 8.60
CA TYR A 130 -9.51 12.94 8.11
C TYR A 130 -9.58 11.55 7.51
N HIS A 131 -10.45 10.72 8.07
CA HIS A 131 -10.60 9.31 7.72
C HIS A 131 -11.91 9.07 7.02
N CYS A 132 -11.88 8.29 5.94
CA CYS A 132 -13.07 7.68 5.36
C CYS A 132 -13.20 6.25 5.90
N ASP A 133 -14.25 5.98 6.66
CA ASP A 133 -14.61 4.65 7.13
C ASP A 133 -15.81 4.11 6.34
N THR A 134 -15.53 3.19 5.42
CA THR A 134 -16.55 2.62 4.53
C THR A 134 -17.49 1.66 5.24
N ARG A 135 -17.03 1.00 6.31
CA ARG A 135 -17.83 0.06 7.11
C ARG A 135 -18.84 0.80 7.98
N ARG A 136 -18.42 1.93 8.56
CA ARG A 136 -19.27 2.79 9.40
C ARG A 136 -20.00 3.88 8.62
N ARG A 137 -19.72 4.02 7.31
CA ARG A 137 -20.27 5.08 6.45
C ARG A 137 -20.04 6.47 7.06
N ALA A 138 -18.80 6.72 7.48
CA ALA A 138 -18.49 7.92 8.25
C ALA A 138 -17.20 8.59 7.78
N VAL A 139 -17.19 9.92 7.88
CA VAL A 139 -15.98 10.71 7.91
C VAL A 139 -15.63 11.00 9.36
N VAL A 140 -14.41 10.65 9.78
CA VAL A 140 -13.94 10.85 11.15
C VAL A 140 -12.76 11.80 11.12
N LYS A 141 -12.79 12.86 11.93
CA LYS A 141 -11.63 13.70 12.17
C LYS A 141 -10.96 13.26 13.47
N THR A 142 -9.66 13.01 13.44
CA THR A 142 -8.85 12.71 14.62
C THR A 142 -7.68 13.68 14.75
N GLY A 143 -7.15 13.80 15.96
CA GLY A 143 -5.77 14.25 16.15
C GLY A 143 -4.78 13.23 15.59
N LEU A 144 -3.50 13.60 15.57
CA LEU A 144 -2.40 12.71 15.18
C LEU A 144 -2.21 11.51 16.13
N ASP A 145 -2.74 11.60 17.34
CA ASP A 145 -2.76 10.53 18.35
C ASP A 145 -3.99 9.62 18.26
N GLY A 146 -4.81 9.79 17.22
CA GLY A 146 -6.02 9.00 16.99
C GLY A 146 -7.23 9.40 17.83
N LYS A 147 -7.11 10.42 18.70
CA LYS A 147 -8.28 10.89 19.46
C LYS A 147 -9.27 11.57 18.52
N VAL A 148 -10.52 11.11 18.58
CA VAL A 148 -11.62 11.66 17.78
C VAL A 148 -11.92 13.10 18.19
N VAL A 149 -11.97 13.99 17.21
CA VAL A 149 -12.41 15.39 17.35
C VAL A 149 -13.88 15.50 16.99
N TRP A 150 -14.27 14.94 15.83
CA TRP A 150 -15.67 14.82 15.43
C TRP A 150 -15.88 13.65 14.46
N THR A 151 -17.13 13.25 14.30
CA THR A 151 -17.56 12.24 13.31
C THR A 151 -18.81 12.73 12.60
N SER A 152 -18.86 12.54 11.28
CA SER A 152 -20.05 12.76 10.46
C SER A 152 -20.41 11.45 9.77
N GLY A 153 -21.67 11.05 9.86
CA GLY A 153 -22.20 9.93 9.07
C GLY A 153 -22.41 10.30 7.60
N ASP A 154 -23.10 9.42 6.89
CA ASP A 154 -23.62 9.69 5.56
C ASP A 154 -24.64 10.84 5.60
N PRO A 155 -24.66 11.74 4.58
CA PRO A 155 -25.67 12.79 4.50
C PRO A 155 -27.06 12.17 4.38
N VAL A 156 -27.99 12.55 5.25
CA VAL A 156 -29.38 12.06 5.27
C VAL A 156 -30.36 13.11 4.73
N GLU A 157 -29.89 14.33 4.47
CA GLU A 157 -30.68 15.46 4.01
C GLU A 157 -31.07 15.34 2.53
N SER A 158 -30.29 14.59 1.75
CA SER A 158 -30.65 14.25 0.38
C SER A 158 -31.56 13.03 0.44
N ALA A 159 -32.87 13.25 0.31
CA ALA A 159 -33.84 12.15 0.22
C ALA A 159 -33.41 11.16 -0.88
N ALA A 160 -33.52 9.87 -0.56
CA ALA A 160 -33.20 8.76 -1.46
C ALA A 160 -34.13 8.70 -2.68
#